data_AF-A0A7K3TGH9-F1
#
_entry.id   AF-A0A7K3TGH9-F1
#
_cell.length_a   1.000
_cell.length_b   1.000
_cell.length_c   1.000
_cell.angle_alpha   90.00
_cell.angle_beta   90.00
_cell.angle_gamma   90.00
#
_symmetry.space_group_name_H-M   'P 1'
#
loop_
_entity.id
_entity.type
_entity.pdbx_description
1 polymer ?
#
loop_
_entity_poly.entity_id
_entity_poly.type
_entity_poly.pdbx_seq_one_letter_code
_entity_poly.pdbx_strand_id
1 'polypeptide(L)' 'MAEKELVAELSGAQVVQDVLAIAKKYGKDITFEQADKLFGHILQTKSDTAALDGDTLEKLVDEYFG' A
#
# COMPACT_ATOMS: atom_id res chain seq x y z
N MET A 1 -8.63 -0.25 -11.80
CA MET A 1 -7.55 0.57 -12.41
C MET A 1 -6.91 1.46 -11.36
N ALA A 2 -7.70 2.21 -10.58
CA ALA A 2 -7.19 3.02 -9.47
C ALA A 2 -6.39 2.22 -8.41
N GLU A 3 -6.79 1.00 -8.07
CA GLU A 3 -6.08 0.18 -7.08
C GLU A 3 -4.68 -0.24 -7.54
N LYS A 4 -4.51 -0.57 -8.83
CA LYS A 4 -3.20 -0.93 -9.41
C LYS A 4 -2.22 0.24 -9.37
N GLU A 5 -2.70 1.44 -9.67
CA GLU A 5 -1.88 2.65 -9.59
C GLU A 5 -1.57 3.02 -8.13
N LEU A 6 -2.54 2.86 -7.22
CA LEU A 6 -2.32 3.05 -5.79
C LEU A 6 -1.29 2.06 -5.25
N VAL A 7 -1.37 0.77 -5.61
CA VAL A 7 -0.39 -0.26 -5.25
C VAL A 7 1.00 0.04 -5.80
N ALA A 8 1.10 0.53 -7.04
CA ALA A 8 2.37 0.90 -7.64
C ALA A 8 3.00 2.11 -6.91
N GLU A 9 2.22 3.16 -6.59
CA GLU A 9 2.72 4.30 -5.81
C GLU A 9 3.06 3.88 -4.36
N LEU A 10 2.26 3.01 -3.73
CA LEU A 10 2.48 2.49 -2.38
C LEU A 10 3.72 1.60 -2.31
N SER A 11 3.94 0.75 -3.30
CA SER A 11 5.18 -0.01 -3.44
C SER A 11 6.39 0.92 -3.61
N GLY A 12 6.21 2.12 -4.16
CA GLY A 12 7.23 3.17 -4.23
C GLY A 12 7.46 3.93 -2.91
N ALA A 13 6.54 3.86 -1.95
CA ALA A 13 6.61 4.60 -0.70
C ALA A 13 7.87 4.26 0.11
N GLN A 14 8.47 5.28 0.74
CA GLN A 14 9.61 5.11 1.64
C GLN A 14 9.24 5.31 3.11
N VAL A 15 8.12 5.98 3.38
CA VAL A 15 7.60 6.19 4.74
C VAL A 15 6.09 6.03 4.81
N VAL A 16 5.57 5.76 6.01
CA VAL A 16 4.13 5.69 6.31
C VAL A 16 3.38 6.97 5.89
N GLN A 17 4.05 8.12 5.92
CA GLN A 17 3.48 9.39 5.46
C GLN A 17 3.20 9.40 3.95
N ASP A 18 4.02 8.76 3.13
CA ASP A 18 3.75 8.61 1.69
C ASP A 18 2.51 7.75 1.49
N VAL A 19 2.38 6.66 2.26
CA VAL A 19 1.20 5.77 2.21
C VAL A 19 -0.08 6.54 2.54
N LEU A 20 -0.05 7.37 3.58
CA LEU A 20 -1.16 8.27 3.94
C LEU A 20 -1.47 9.28 2.84
N ALA A 21 -0.45 9.90 2.27
CA ALA A 21 -0.61 10.90 1.21
C ALA A 21 -1.20 10.28 -0.07
N ILE A 22 -0.73 9.09 -0.47
CA ILE A 22 -1.22 8.32 -1.61
C ILE A 22 -2.66 7.91 -1.35
N ALA A 23 -2.97 7.29 -0.22
CA ALA A 23 -4.34 6.94 0.14
C ALA A 23 -5.30 8.14 0.03
N LYS A 24 -4.90 9.27 0.61
CA LYS A 24 -5.70 10.51 0.61
C LYS A 24 -5.87 11.09 -0.80
N LYS A 25 -4.84 11.00 -1.66
CA LYS A 25 -4.88 11.39 -3.08
C LYS A 25 -5.90 10.58 -3.88
N TYR A 26 -6.11 9.32 -3.50
CA TYR A 26 -7.14 8.44 -4.09
C TYR A 26 -8.51 8.55 -3.39
N GLY A 27 -8.69 9.55 -2.53
CA GLY A 27 -9.95 9.77 -1.82
C GLY A 27 -10.21 8.76 -0.71
N LYS A 28 -9.19 8.04 -0.27
CA LYS A 28 -9.30 7.06 0.81
C LYS A 28 -8.65 7.61 2.07
N ASP A 29 -9.48 7.89 3.07
CA ASP A 29 -9.01 8.36 4.37
C ASP A 29 -8.68 7.13 5.23
N ILE A 30 -7.39 6.82 5.33
CA ILE A 30 -6.89 5.74 6.20
C ILE A 30 -6.21 6.33 7.43
N THR A 31 -6.25 5.57 8.53
CA THR A 31 -5.54 5.94 9.75
C THR A 31 -4.05 5.63 9.64
N PHE A 32 -3.27 6.26 10.52
CA PHE A 32 -1.83 6.01 10.61
C PHE A 32 -1.52 4.53 10.87
N GLU A 33 -2.34 3.84 11.68
CA GLU A 33 -2.21 2.39 11.92
C GLU A 33 -2.47 1.56 10.66
N GLN A 34 -3.46 1.93 9.84
CA GLN A 34 -3.72 1.24 8.57
C GLN A 34 -2.57 1.46 7.59
N ALA A 35 -2.07 2.69 7.52
CA ALA A 35 -0.92 3.03 6.69
C ALA A 35 0.36 2.32 7.15
N ASP A 36 0.60 2.24 8.47
CA ASP A 36 1.76 1.55 9.06
C ASP A 36 1.70 0.04 8.79
N LYS A 37 0.52 -0.58 8.90
CA LYS A 37 0.33 -1.99 8.53
C LYS A 37 0.54 -2.26 7.04
N LEU A 38 0.00 -1.40 6.16
CA LEU A 38 0.22 -1.47 4.71
C LEU A 38 1.71 -1.33 4.39
N PHE A 39 2.36 -0.34 4.97
CA PHE A 39 3.79 -0.07 4.79
C PHE A 39 4.66 -1.21 5.32
N GLY A 40 4.34 -1.76 6.49
CA GLY A 40 5.00 -2.92 7.07
C GLY A 40 4.88 -4.16 6.19
N HIS A 41 3.70 -4.39 5.60
CA HIS A 41 3.52 -5.47 4.63
C HIS A 41 4.32 -5.23 3.34
N ILE A 42 4.32 -4.00 2.79
CA ILE A 42 5.11 -3.62 1.61
C ILE A 42 6.60 -3.87 1.86
N LEU A 43 7.10 -3.50 3.04
CA LEU A 43 8.48 -3.74 3.45
C LEU A 43 8.78 -5.23 3.59
N GLN A 44 7.91 -6.01 4.25
CA GLN A 44 8.06 -7.46 4.33
C GLN A 44 8.11 -8.10 2.94
N THR A 45 7.21 -7.72 2.04
CA THR A 45 7.15 -8.24 0.67
C THR A 45 8.33 -7.76 -0.19
N LYS A 46 8.87 -6.55 0.04
CA LYS A 46 10.12 -6.09 -0.61
C LYS A 46 11.35 -6.87 -0.14
N SER A 47 11.44 -7.16 1.15
CA SER A 47 12.50 -8.02 1.69
C SER A 47 12.40 -9.43 1.13
N ASP A 48 11.19 -9.94 0.97
CA ASP A 48 10.89 -11.20 0.27
C ASP A 48 10.84 -10.97 -1.25
N THR A 49 12.00 -10.63 -1.83
CA THR A 49 12.20 -10.16 -3.22
C THR A 49 11.66 -11.11 -4.32
N ALA A 50 11.13 -12.27 -3.95
CA ALA A 50 10.55 -13.28 -4.82
C ALA A 50 9.00 -13.22 -4.91
N ALA A 51 8.32 -12.45 -4.04
CA ALA A 51 6.85 -12.50 -3.90
C ALA A 51 6.15 -11.14 -4.06
N LEU A 52 6.82 -10.16 -4.68
CA LEU A 52 6.21 -8.87 -5.02
C LEU A 52 5.32 -9.02 -6.27
N ASP A 53 4.42 -10.00 -6.23
CA ASP A 53 3.24 -9.97 -7.08
C ASP A 53 2.38 -8.82 -6.55
N GLY A 54 2.21 -7.79 -7.40
CA GLY A 54 1.30 -6.68 -7.14
C GLY A 54 -0.08 -7.15 -6.69
N ASP A 55 -0.47 -8.39 -7.00
CA ASP A 55 -1.67 -9.08 -6.55
C ASP A 55 -1.82 -9.17 -5.02
N THR A 56 -0.74 -9.38 -4.26
CA THR A 56 -0.80 -9.45 -2.78
C THR A 56 -1.05 -8.07 -2.18
N LEU A 57 -0.41 -7.06 -2.77
CA LEU A 57 -0.60 -5.66 -2.40
C LEU A 57 -1.98 -5.15 -2.81
N GLU A 58 -2.46 -5.52 -4.00
CA GLU A 58 -3.80 -5.22 -4.49
C GLU A 58 -4.85 -5.82 -3.56
N LYS A 59 -4.69 -7.08 -3.14
CA LYS A 59 -5.59 -7.69 -2.14
C LYS A 59 -5.56 -6.96 -0.81
N LEU A 60 -4.39 -6.60 -0.30
CA LEU A 60 -4.28 -5.85 0.96
C LEU A 60 -4.91 -4.49 0.88
N VAL A 61 -4.70 -3.82 -0.25
CA VAL A 61 -5.33 -2.54 -0.52
C VAL A 61 -6.84 -2.72 -0.56
N ASP A 62 -7.35 -3.64 -1.38
CA ASP A 62 -8.79 -3.92 -1.47
C ASP A 62 -9.39 -4.31 -0.10
N GLU A 63 -8.67 -5.08 0.72
CA GLU A 63 -9.12 -5.48 2.06
C GLU A 63 -9.12 -4.33 3.09
N TYR A 64 -8.16 -3.40 2.99
CA TYR A 64 -8.08 -2.23 3.88
C TYR A 64 -8.97 -1.07 3.45
N PHE A 65 -9.27 -1.01 2.17
CA PHE A 65 -9.79 0.17 1.54
C PHE A 65 -11.13 -0.04 0.80
N GLY A 66 -11.51 -1.28 0.50
CA GLY A 66 -12.76 -1.66 -0.16
C GLY A 66 -14.00 -1.43 0.70
#